data_AF-A0A1V3ICH6-F1
#
_entry.id   AF-A0A1V3ICH6-F1
#
_cell.length_a   1.000
_cell.length_b   1.000
_cell.length_c   1.000
_cell.angle_alpha   90.00
_cell.angle_beta   90.00
_cell.angle_gamma   90.00
#
_symmetry.space_group_name_H-M   'P 1'
#
loop_
_entity.id
_entity.type
_entity.pdbx_description
1 polymer ?
#
loop_
_entity_poly.entity_id
_entity_poly.type
_entity_poly.pdbx_seq_one_letter_code
_entity_poly.pdbx_strand_id
1 'polypeptide(L)'
;MQKFCLRTMIPVLMLFLSNEVLAKNFVIYDRMDYIGKPDLSSDKLSKVFLVYESELVKPDPTGKRKHGVLNLEKIRNLARQSHLEGYRMISTDIESWFSDKEGQLLTPEELDADFKRLFSIFKEENPKAFICNYGLPMENLSVIRFFRPASPYDVVLSKWREFSKRRQKATANCDYLNPVLYIADPNVKNWEYDVKMTVEDIRRHFPNKPLIGYLWPQYYSASGSPHFKQFIDAKTWRQMLEISYKYMDGIIIWSDKRDDKNELVKWTDPRVQAIMKETKSFISSQENSIQVER
;
A
#
# COMPACT_ATOMS: atom_id res chain seq x y z
N MET A 1 -15.58 64.50 -46.68
CA MET A 1 -15.25 63.71 -45.46
C MET A 1 -16.38 62.74 -45.19
N GLN A 2 -16.30 61.51 -45.70
CA GLN A 2 -17.30 60.46 -45.48
C GLN A 2 -16.57 59.18 -45.11
N LYS A 3 -16.89 58.66 -43.92
CA LYS A 3 -16.38 57.42 -43.35
C LYS A 3 -17.10 56.24 -44.02
N PHE A 4 -16.34 55.30 -44.60
CA PHE A 4 -16.86 53.99 -44.99
C PHE A 4 -16.30 52.94 -44.03
N CYS A 5 -17.22 52.24 -43.35
CA CYS A 5 -16.94 51.07 -42.52
C CYS A 5 -16.55 49.88 -43.40
N LEU A 6 -15.41 49.25 -43.11
CA LEU A 6 -15.15 47.88 -43.52
C LEU A 6 -15.14 46.99 -42.26
N ARG A 7 -16.16 46.13 -42.15
CA ARG A 7 -16.24 45.05 -41.16
C ARG A 7 -15.28 43.93 -41.59
N THR A 8 -14.21 43.73 -40.84
CA THR A 8 -13.44 42.47 -40.86
C THR A 8 -14.08 41.48 -39.89
N MET A 9 -14.71 40.43 -40.41
CA MET A 9 -15.04 39.23 -39.65
C MET A 9 -13.77 38.40 -39.45
N ILE A 10 -13.34 38.22 -38.21
CA ILE A 10 -12.33 37.23 -37.81
C ILE A 10 -13.10 35.93 -37.52
N PRO A 11 -12.77 34.79 -38.16
CA PRO A 11 -13.34 33.52 -37.78
C PRO A 11 -12.68 33.07 -36.47
N VAL A 12 -13.46 32.99 -35.39
CA VAL A 12 -13.05 32.36 -34.13
C VAL A 12 -13.04 30.85 -34.36
N LEU A 13 -11.86 30.28 -34.50
CA LEU A 13 -11.66 28.83 -34.51
C LEU A 13 -11.81 28.33 -33.06
N MET A 14 -12.97 27.75 -32.72
CA MET A 14 -13.12 27.01 -31.47
C MET A 14 -12.32 25.70 -31.58
N LEU A 15 -11.17 25.65 -30.91
CA LEU A 15 -10.48 24.40 -30.61
C LEU A 15 -11.30 23.62 -29.57
N PHE A 16 -12.00 22.58 -30.02
CA PHE A 16 -12.51 21.55 -29.13
C PHE A 16 -11.32 20.76 -28.58
N LEU A 17 -10.87 21.10 -27.38
CA LEU A 17 -10.02 20.22 -26.58
C LEU A 17 -10.90 19.06 -26.11
N SER A 18 -10.82 17.93 -26.80
CA SER A 18 -11.28 16.67 -26.26
C SER A 18 -10.47 16.38 -24.99
N ASN A 19 -11.10 16.47 -23.83
CA ASN A 19 -10.58 15.83 -22.62
C ASN A 19 -10.63 14.32 -22.83
N GLU A 20 -9.63 13.77 -23.52
CA GLU A 20 -9.30 12.37 -23.30
C GLU A 20 -8.94 12.25 -21.83
N VAL A 21 -9.84 11.68 -21.04
CA VAL A 21 -9.51 11.22 -19.70
C VAL A 21 -8.42 10.18 -19.89
N LEU A 22 -7.17 10.57 -19.68
CA LEU A 22 -6.04 9.66 -19.76
C LEU A 22 -6.37 8.49 -18.83
N ALA A 23 -6.48 7.28 -19.39
CA ALA A 23 -6.80 6.09 -18.62
C ALA A 23 -5.80 5.98 -17.47
N LYS A 24 -6.31 5.88 -16.24
CA LYS A 24 -5.48 5.79 -15.05
C LYS A 24 -4.77 4.44 -15.07
N ASN A 25 -3.45 4.42 -14.97
CA ASN A 25 -2.70 3.17 -14.79
C ASN A 25 -2.86 2.71 -13.34
N PHE A 26 -3.64 1.66 -13.11
CA PHE A 26 -3.86 1.09 -11.78
C PHE A 26 -3.42 -0.38 -11.74
N VAL A 27 -2.54 -0.73 -10.81
CA VAL A 27 -2.03 -2.11 -10.66
C VAL A 27 -2.58 -2.74 -9.39
N ILE A 28 -3.01 -4.00 -9.48
CA ILE A 28 -3.43 -4.81 -8.34
C ILE A 28 -2.42 -5.93 -8.16
N TYR A 29 -1.80 -5.99 -6.99
CA TYR A 29 -0.89 -7.06 -6.62
C TYR A 29 -1.58 -8.06 -5.69
N ASP A 30 -1.31 -9.34 -5.90
CA ASP A 30 -1.76 -10.42 -5.05
C ASP A 30 -0.65 -10.84 -4.08
N ARG A 31 -0.97 -10.79 -2.78
CA ARG A 31 -0.20 -11.44 -1.73
C ARG A 31 -1.10 -12.08 -0.68
N MET A 32 -2.25 -12.61 -1.09
CA MET A 32 -3.08 -13.41 -0.19
C MET A 32 -2.40 -14.75 0.11
N ASP A 33 -2.47 -15.23 1.35
CA ASP A 33 -1.77 -16.46 1.80
C ASP A 33 -2.73 -17.66 1.97
N TYR A 34 -3.91 -17.61 1.33
CA TYR A 34 -4.92 -18.67 1.43
C TYR A 34 -4.43 -20.01 0.88
N ILE A 35 -4.77 -21.10 1.60
CA ILE A 35 -4.32 -22.45 1.29
C ILE A 35 -4.90 -22.92 -0.05
N GLY A 36 -4.03 -23.35 -0.97
CA GLY A 36 -4.42 -23.84 -2.29
C GLY A 36 -4.80 -22.75 -3.29
N LYS A 37 -4.45 -21.48 -3.03
CA LYS A 37 -4.67 -20.38 -3.99
C LYS A 37 -3.81 -20.58 -5.25
N PRO A 38 -4.40 -20.50 -6.46
CA PRO A 38 -3.64 -20.60 -7.70
C PRO A 38 -2.88 -19.30 -8.00
N ASP A 39 -2.10 -19.29 -9.08
CA ASP A 39 -1.61 -18.05 -9.69
C ASP A 39 -2.80 -17.25 -10.25
N LEU A 40 -2.88 -15.96 -9.89
CA LEU A 40 -3.96 -15.06 -10.28
C LEU A 40 -3.55 -14.08 -11.40
N SER A 41 -2.39 -14.30 -12.03
CA SER A 41 -1.90 -13.47 -13.13
C SER A 41 -2.88 -13.40 -14.30
N SER A 42 -3.58 -14.50 -14.62
CA SER A 42 -4.63 -14.54 -15.66
C SER A 42 -5.88 -13.74 -15.29
N ASP A 43 -6.12 -13.51 -14.00
CA ASP A 43 -7.18 -12.66 -13.47
C ASP A 43 -6.76 -11.19 -13.36
N LYS A 44 -5.60 -10.82 -13.94
CA LYS A 44 -4.97 -9.48 -13.88
C LYS A 44 -4.51 -9.04 -12.48
N LEU A 45 -4.23 -9.99 -11.58
CA LEU A 45 -3.55 -9.70 -10.32
C LEU A 45 -2.06 -9.99 -10.49
N SER A 46 -1.24 -8.95 -10.41
CA SER A 46 0.21 -9.01 -10.56
C SER A 46 0.87 -9.64 -9.34
N LYS A 47 2.04 -10.24 -9.51
CA LYS A 47 2.79 -10.84 -8.40
C LYS A 47 3.64 -9.78 -7.69
N VAL A 48 3.85 -9.96 -6.38
CA VAL A 48 4.77 -9.16 -5.57
C VAL A 48 5.64 -10.07 -4.72
N PHE A 49 6.94 -9.77 -4.66
CA PHE A 49 7.86 -10.47 -3.78
C PHE A 49 7.82 -9.85 -2.39
N LEU A 50 6.98 -10.39 -1.52
CA LEU A 50 6.90 -9.96 -0.12
C LEU A 50 7.93 -10.71 0.73
N VAL A 51 8.76 -9.95 1.45
CA VAL A 51 9.77 -10.48 2.36
C VAL A 51 9.54 -9.98 3.77
N TYR A 52 9.31 -10.89 4.72
CA TYR A 52 9.01 -10.55 6.10
C TYR A 52 10.27 -10.21 6.92
N GLU A 53 10.09 -9.44 8.00
CA GLU A 53 11.16 -9.00 8.90
C GLU A 53 12.10 -10.13 9.35
N SER A 54 11.54 -11.28 9.71
CA SER A 54 12.30 -12.47 10.18
C SER A 54 13.28 -13.03 9.14
N GLU A 55 13.14 -12.61 7.89
CA GLU A 55 14.03 -12.96 6.79
C GLU A 55 15.06 -11.88 6.48
N LEU A 56 14.80 -10.65 6.92
CA LEU A 56 15.61 -9.47 6.63
C LEU A 56 16.55 -9.12 7.78
N VAL A 57 16.14 -9.39 9.03
CA VAL A 57 16.90 -9.01 10.22
C VAL A 57 17.43 -10.22 10.98
N LYS A 58 18.53 -10.00 11.70
CA LYS A 58 19.10 -10.95 12.66
C LYS A 58 19.37 -10.25 13.99
N PRO A 59 19.49 -10.97 15.11
CA PRO A 59 19.93 -10.37 16.36
C PRO A 59 21.22 -9.56 16.19
N ASP A 60 21.31 -8.40 16.84
CA ASP A 60 22.54 -7.64 16.88
C ASP A 60 23.58 -8.40 17.73
N PRO A 61 24.72 -8.82 17.16
CA PRO A 61 25.74 -9.57 17.90
C PRO A 61 26.33 -8.77 19.07
N THR A 62 26.23 -7.43 19.04
CA THR A 62 26.69 -6.56 20.15
C THR A 62 25.63 -6.37 21.23
N GLY A 63 24.38 -6.76 20.98
CA GLY A 63 23.24 -6.59 21.88
C GLY A 63 22.77 -5.13 22.06
N LYS A 64 23.38 -4.17 21.36
CA LYS A 64 23.07 -2.73 21.47
C LYS A 64 21.74 -2.38 20.78
N ARG A 65 21.44 -3.04 19.66
CA ARG A 65 20.23 -2.83 18.89
C ARG A 65 19.21 -3.94 19.14
N LYS A 66 18.18 -3.60 19.92
CA LYS A 66 17.07 -4.49 20.31
C LYS A 66 16.19 -4.89 19.12
N HIS A 67 16.13 -4.01 18.13
CA HIS A 67 15.44 -4.19 16.86
C HIS A 67 16.15 -5.15 15.89
N GLY A 68 17.33 -5.67 16.25
CA GLY A 68 18.17 -6.45 15.34
C GLY A 68 18.83 -5.58 14.26
N VAL A 69 19.68 -6.22 13.46
CA VAL A 69 20.42 -5.60 12.34
C VAL A 69 20.15 -6.38 11.06
N LEU A 70 20.38 -5.75 9.90
CA LEU A 70 20.21 -6.40 8.61
C LEU A 70 21.04 -7.68 8.49
N ASN A 71 20.40 -8.76 8.03
CA ASN A 71 21.06 -10.00 7.67
C ASN A 71 21.52 -9.95 6.19
N LEU A 72 22.65 -9.27 5.95
CA LEU A 72 23.12 -8.93 4.60
C LEU A 72 23.24 -10.14 3.65
N GLU A 73 23.68 -11.28 4.16
CA GLU A 73 23.79 -12.51 3.35
C GLU A 73 22.41 -13.02 2.93
N LYS A 74 21.47 -13.13 3.89
CA LYS A 74 20.10 -13.58 3.60
C LYS A 74 19.38 -12.61 2.66
N ILE A 75 19.51 -11.31 2.89
CA ILE A 75 18.95 -10.26 2.01
C ILE A 75 19.48 -10.41 0.58
N ARG A 76 20.78 -10.61 0.41
CA ARG A 76 21.39 -10.77 -0.92
C ARG A 76 20.87 -12.02 -1.64
N ASN A 77 20.69 -13.12 -0.92
CA ASN A 77 20.11 -14.34 -1.49
C ASN A 77 18.65 -14.14 -1.92
N LEU A 78 17.85 -13.47 -1.09
CA LEU A 78 16.46 -13.11 -1.41
C LEU A 78 16.38 -12.16 -2.62
N ALA A 79 17.29 -11.19 -2.72
CA ALA A 79 17.36 -10.29 -3.86
C ALA A 79 17.67 -11.03 -5.17
N ARG A 80 18.65 -11.95 -5.15
CA ARG A 80 18.93 -12.84 -6.30
C ARG A 80 17.75 -13.72 -6.67
N GLN A 81 17.09 -14.31 -5.66
CA GLN A 81 15.89 -15.10 -5.88
C GLN A 81 14.80 -14.28 -6.57
N SER A 82 14.55 -13.05 -6.11
CA SER A 82 13.57 -12.16 -6.74
C SER A 82 13.90 -11.90 -8.21
N HIS A 83 15.18 -11.74 -8.55
CA HIS A 83 15.62 -11.56 -9.94
C HIS A 83 15.40 -12.82 -10.78
N LEU A 84 15.83 -13.98 -10.27
CA LEU A 84 15.72 -15.27 -10.95
C LEU A 84 14.27 -15.68 -11.20
N GLU A 85 13.37 -15.39 -10.27
CA GLU A 85 11.94 -15.67 -10.38
C GLU A 85 11.17 -14.58 -11.15
N GLY A 86 11.86 -13.53 -11.61
CA GLY A 86 11.29 -12.50 -12.47
C GLY A 86 10.44 -11.44 -11.74
N TYR A 87 10.57 -11.31 -10.43
CA TYR A 87 9.86 -10.26 -9.68
C TYR A 87 10.51 -8.90 -9.90
N ARG A 88 9.69 -7.93 -10.29
CA ARG A 88 10.05 -6.51 -10.30
C ARG A 88 9.56 -5.81 -9.02
N MET A 89 8.29 -6.00 -8.67
CA MET A 89 7.70 -5.42 -7.46
C MET A 89 8.17 -6.17 -6.20
N ILE A 90 8.85 -5.46 -5.31
CA ILE A 90 9.34 -5.99 -4.04
C ILE A 90 8.72 -5.20 -2.89
N SER A 91 8.13 -5.91 -1.93
CA SER A 91 7.65 -5.31 -0.68
C SER A 91 8.40 -5.95 0.48
N THR A 92 9.04 -5.14 1.31
CA THR A 92 9.64 -5.62 2.56
C THR A 92 8.71 -5.31 3.72
N ASP A 93 8.72 -6.13 4.76
CA ASP A 93 7.83 -5.95 5.91
C ASP A 93 8.62 -6.00 7.21
N ILE A 94 9.38 -4.93 7.47
CA ILE A 94 10.02 -4.64 8.76
C ILE A 94 9.13 -3.67 9.51
N GLU A 95 8.47 -4.14 10.57
CA GLU A 95 7.53 -3.33 11.37
C GLU A 95 8.14 -2.92 12.71
N SER A 96 8.94 -3.79 13.32
CA SER A 96 9.41 -3.59 14.69
C SER A 96 10.26 -2.33 14.84
N TRP A 97 10.96 -1.93 13.78
CA TRP A 97 11.84 -0.76 13.75
C TRP A 97 11.11 0.56 13.98
N PHE A 98 9.79 0.59 13.79
CA PHE A 98 8.98 1.80 14.01
C PHE A 98 8.39 1.89 15.42
N SER A 99 8.40 0.82 16.21
CA SER A 99 7.87 0.82 17.57
C SER A 99 8.97 1.02 18.62
N ASP A 100 8.56 1.35 19.85
CA ASP A 100 9.45 1.26 21.00
C ASP A 100 9.68 -0.21 21.33
N LYS A 101 10.95 -0.61 21.46
CA LYS A 101 11.31 -1.95 21.89
C LYS A 101 12.29 -1.86 23.04
N GLU A 102 11.80 -2.18 24.24
CA GLU A 102 12.57 -2.13 25.48
C GLU A 102 13.18 -0.73 25.74
N GLY A 103 12.43 0.34 25.46
CA GLY A 103 12.89 1.72 25.62
C GLY A 103 13.80 2.23 24.51
N GLN A 104 14.01 1.44 23.45
CA GLN A 104 14.75 1.85 22.27
C GLN A 104 13.81 2.20 21.11
N LEU A 105 13.88 3.45 20.66
CA LEU A 105 13.32 3.93 19.40
C LEU A 105 14.46 4.25 18.44
N LEU A 106 14.39 3.70 17.23
CA LEU A 106 15.33 4.08 16.17
C LEU A 106 15.06 5.52 15.72
N THR A 107 16.14 6.25 15.50
CA THR A 107 16.13 7.61 14.95
C THR A 107 15.79 7.60 13.46
N PRO A 108 15.30 8.72 12.90
CA PRO A 108 15.10 8.85 11.46
C PRO A 108 16.37 8.56 10.64
N GLU A 109 17.55 8.92 11.16
CA GLU A 109 18.85 8.67 10.54
C GLU A 109 19.20 7.19 10.46
N GLU A 110 18.97 6.44 11.54
CA GLU A 110 19.19 4.99 11.56
C GLU A 110 18.24 4.29 10.58
N LEU A 111 16.95 4.62 10.62
CA LEU A 111 15.96 4.08 9.70
C LEU A 111 16.34 4.36 8.23
N ASP A 112 16.73 5.59 7.93
CA ASP A 112 17.17 6.01 6.60
C ASP A 112 18.37 5.19 6.12
N ALA A 113 19.42 5.08 6.94
CA ALA A 113 20.62 4.35 6.59
C ALA A 113 20.34 2.87 6.32
N ASP A 114 19.54 2.22 7.15
CA ASP A 114 19.24 0.80 7.01
C ASP A 114 18.33 0.51 5.83
N PHE A 115 17.24 1.26 5.63
CA PHE A 115 16.37 1.06 4.47
C PHE A 115 17.11 1.38 3.17
N LYS A 116 17.95 2.42 3.15
CA LYS A 116 18.82 2.70 2.01
C LYS A 116 19.74 1.51 1.70
N ARG A 117 20.35 0.90 2.71
CA ARG A 117 21.22 -0.27 2.52
C ARG A 117 20.45 -1.50 2.04
N LEU A 118 19.30 -1.78 2.64
CA LEU A 118 18.41 -2.88 2.25
C LEU A 118 18.00 -2.75 0.78
N PHE A 119 17.49 -1.59 0.39
CA PHE A 119 17.03 -1.36 -0.99
C PHE A 119 18.20 -1.33 -1.98
N SER A 120 19.39 -0.87 -1.58
CA SER A 120 20.57 -0.94 -2.46
C SER A 120 20.94 -2.38 -2.80
N ILE A 121 20.92 -3.29 -1.82
CA ILE A 121 21.26 -4.71 -2.06
C ILE A 121 20.24 -5.35 -3.02
N PHE A 122 18.95 -5.05 -2.85
CA PHE A 122 17.94 -5.51 -3.80
C PHE A 122 18.20 -5.01 -5.22
N LYS A 123 18.59 -3.74 -5.39
CA LYS A 123 18.89 -3.16 -6.71
C LYS A 123 20.22 -3.65 -7.29
N GLU A 124 21.21 -3.95 -6.45
CA GLU A 124 22.50 -4.53 -6.85
C GLU A 124 22.32 -5.92 -7.48
N GLU A 125 21.48 -6.76 -6.88
CA GLU A 125 21.29 -8.16 -7.33
C GLU A 125 20.08 -8.31 -8.28
N ASN A 126 19.09 -7.41 -8.21
CA ASN A 126 17.96 -7.32 -9.11
C ASN A 126 17.85 -5.89 -9.67
N PRO A 127 18.49 -5.58 -10.80
CA PRO A 127 18.49 -4.23 -11.38
C PRO A 127 17.11 -3.68 -11.77
N LYS A 128 16.09 -4.56 -11.84
CA LYS A 128 14.70 -4.18 -12.10
C LYS A 128 13.91 -3.89 -10.82
N ALA A 129 14.44 -4.18 -9.64
CA ALA A 129 13.71 -4.07 -8.37
C ALA A 129 13.06 -2.70 -8.19
N PHE A 130 11.76 -2.72 -7.93
CA PHE A 130 10.93 -1.58 -7.60
C PHE A 130 10.40 -1.80 -6.19
N ILE A 131 11.01 -1.12 -5.22
CA ILE A 131 10.99 -1.57 -3.81
C ILE A 131 10.56 -0.49 -2.82
N CYS A 132 9.80 -0.90 -1.81
CA CYS A 132 9.55 -0.15 -0.59
C CYS A 132 9.25 -1.09 0.59
N ASN A 133 9.20 -0.53 1.79
CA ASN A 133 8.75 -1.24 2.97
C ASN A 133 7.26 -0.94 3.25
N TYR A 134 6.53 -1.97 3.65
CA TYR A 134 5.21 -1.89 4.24
C TYR A 134 5.16 -0.79 5.31
N GLY A 135 4.11 0.05 5.27
CA GLY A 135 3.90 1.14 6.23
C GLY A 135 4.80 2.36 6.03
N LEU A 136 5.55 2.46 4.94
CA LEU A 136 6.14 3.73 4.51
C LEU A 136 5.22 4.42 3.49
N PRO A 137 4.91 5.72 3.61
CA PRO A 137 5.49 6.68 4.56
C PRO A 137 4.77 6.85 5.90
N MET A 138 3.60 6.26 6.11
CA MET A 138 2.73 6.64 7.23
C MET A 138 2.08 5.44 7.91
N GLU A 139 1.77 5.63 9.19
CA GLU A 139 1.00 4.68 9.99
C GLU A 139 -0.46 4.60 9.51
N ASN A 140 -1.18 3.54 9.88
CA ASN A 140 -2.60 3.38 9.52
C ASN A 140 -3.52 4.32 10.33
N LEU A 141 -4.02 5.39 9.70
CA LEU A 141 -4.92 6.37 10.32
C LEU A 141 -6.25 5.75 10.80
N SER A 142 -6.84 4.82 10.03
CA SER A 142 -8.10 4.18 10.41
C SER A 142 -7.96 3.38 11.71
N VAL A 143 -6.82 2.73 11.91
CA VAL A 143 -6.53 1.96 13.13
C VAL A 143 -6.25 2.89 14.31
N ILE A 144 -5.51 3.99 14.10
CA ILE A 144 -5.27 4.98 15.15
C ILE A 144 -6.58 5.60 15.64
N ARG A 145 -7.52 5.88 14.72
CA ARG A 145 -8.87 6.37 15.05
C ARG A 145 -9.67 5.33 15.82
N PHE A 146 -9.63 4.07 15.39
CA PHE A 146 -10.36 2.97 16.05
C PHE A 146 -10.02 2.85 17.54
N PHE A 147 -8.75 2.98 17.91
CA PHE A 147 -8.31 2.93 19.32
C PHE A 147 -8.58 4.24 20.10
N ARG A 148 -9.20 5.25 19.48
CA ARG A 148 -9.46 6.56 20.08
C ARG A 148 -10.89 7.07 19.79
N PRO A 149 -11.94 6.28 20.09
CA PRO A 149 -13.30 6.59 19.68
C PRO A 149 -13.87 7.88 20.31
N ALA A 150 -13.36 8.28 21.48
CA ALA A 150 -13.78 9.49 22.18
C ALA A 150 -12.92 10.72 21.86
N SER A 151 -11.84 10.57 21.09
CA SER A 151 -10.96 11.70 20.76
C SER A 151 -11.52 12.52 19.60
N PRO A 152 -11.47 13.87 19.67
CA PRO A 152 -11.69 14.73 18.52
C PRO A 152 -10.79 14.36 17.33
N TYR A 153 -11.30 14.51 16.10
CA TYR A 153 -10.59 14.04 14.91
C TYR A 153 -9.25 14.75 14.67
N ASP A 154 -9.15 16.03 15.01
CA ASP A 154 -7.91 16.81 14.96
C ASP A 154 -6.83 16.28 15.91
N VAL A 155 -7.23 15.77 17.09
CA VAL A 155 -6.33 15.10 18.03
C VAL A 155 -5.83 13.77 17.45
N VAL A 156 -6.72 12.99 16.82
CA VAL A 156 -6.37 11.74 16.12
C VAL A 156 -5.37 12.02 14.99
N LEU A 157 -5.64 13.02 14.15
CA LEU A 157 -4.74 13.43 13.06
C LEU A 157 -3.37 13.89 13.57
N SER A 158 -3.34 14.68 14.63
CA SER A 158 -2.09 15.17 15.21
C SER A 158 -1.23 14.01 15.71
N LYS A 159 -1.85 13.03 16.38
CA LYS A 159 -1.15 11.83 16.85
C LYS A 159 -0.66 10.94 15.71
N TRP A 160 -1.46 10.76 14.67
CA TRP A 160 -1.07 10.00 13.48
C TRP A 160 0.14 10.63 12.76
N ARG A 161 0.16 11.96 12.59
CA ARG A 161 1.30 12.68 12.03
C ARG A 161 2.55 12.56 12.89
N GLU A 162 2.40 12.63 14.22
CA GLU A 162 3.49 12.43 15.18
C GLU A 162 4.13 11.04 14.99
N PHE A 163 3.32 9.98 14.95
CA PHE A 163 3.81 8.61 14.72
C PHE A 163 4.45 8.44 13.34
N SER A 164 3.95 9.13 12.33
CA SER A 164 4.44 9.01 10.95
C SER A 164 5.68 9.86 10.66
N LYS A 165 6.03 10.82 11.52
CA LYS A 165 7.14 11.76 11.25
C LYS A 165 8.48 11.07 11.05
N ARG A 166 8.79 10.02 11.83
CA ARG A 166 10.07 9.32 11.76
C ARG A 166 10.24 8.46 10.50
N ARG A 167 9.14 8.10 9.85
CA ARG A 167 9.11 7.27 8.63
C ARG A 167 9.53 8.05 7.37
N GLN A 168 9.41 9.38 7.39
CA GLN A 168 9.58 10.22 6.20
C GLN A 168 10.97 10.12 5.57
N LYS A 169 12.04 10.13 6.38
CA LYS A 169 13.41 10.10 5.88
C LYS A 169 13.70 8.79 5.15
N ALA A 170 13.38 7.65 5.76
CA ALA A 170 13.50 6.34 5.13
C ALA A 170 12.67 6.21 3.84
N THR A 171 11.48 6.82 3.79
CA THR A 171 10.60 6.80 2.59
C THR A 171 11.24 7.47 1.37
N ALA A 172 12.19 8.39 1.57
CA ALA A 172 12.93 9.00 0.46
C ALA A 172 13.65 7.95 -0.40
N ASN A 173 14.05 6.81 0.18
CA ASN A 173 14.75 5.72 -0.51
C ASN A 173 13.83 4.76 -1.27
N CYS A 174 12.51 4.78 -1.04
CA CYS A 174 11.58 3.90 -1.74
C CYS A 174 11.36 4.32 -3.21
N ASP A 175 11.11 3.35 -4.09
CA ASP A 175 10.70 3.64 -5.47
C ASP A 175 9.20 3.96 -5.59
N TYR A 176 8.39 3.45 -4.66
CA TYR A 176 6.96 3.73 -4.51
C TYR A 176 6.59 3.95 -3.04
N LEU A 177 5.34 4.30 -2.77
CA LEU A 177 4.81 4.53 -1.44
C LEU A 177 3.83 3.41 -1.10
N ASN A 178 3.95 2.84 0.10
CA ASN A 178 3.22 1.65 0.49
C ASN A 178 2.50 1.80 1.85
N PRO A 179 1.59 2.79 1.99
CA PRO A 179 0.84 2.98 3.22
C PRO A 179 -0.10 1.81 3.49
N VAL A 180 -0.32 1.54 4.78
CA VAL A 180 -1.29 0.53 5.24
C VAL A 180 -2.66 1.17 5.36
N LEU A 181 -3.65 0.62 4.66
CA LEU A 181 -5.01 1.15 4.61
C LEU A 181 -6.04 0.11 5.04
N TYR A 182 -5.68 -0.72 6.02
CA TYR A 182 -6.62 -1.67 6.62
C TYR A 182 -7.75 -0.93 7.33
N ILE A 183 -8.96 -1.43 7.16
CA ILE A 183 -10.14 -0.95 7.85
C ILE A 183 -10.31 -1.73 9.16
N ALA A 184 -10.62 -1.04 10.26
CA ALA A 184 -10.73 -1.65 11.59
C ALA A 184 -12.19 -1.95 12.01
N ASP A 185 -13.16 -1.28 11.38
CA ASP A 185 -14.59 -1.40 11.67
C ASP A 185 -15.42 -1.27 10.37
N PRO A 186 -16.70 -1.68 10.35
CA PRO A 186 -17.52 -1.65 9.13
C PRO A 186 -17.84 -0.26 8.54
N ASN A 187 -17.38 0.85 9.13
CA ASN A 187 -17.70 2.18 8.66
C ASN A 187 -16.79 2.62 7.50
N VAL A 188 -17.14 2.16 6.30
CA VAL A 188 -16.44 2.49 5.06
C VAL A 188 -16.40 4.00 4.74
N LYS A 189 -17.38 4.78 5.22
CA LYS A 189 -17.40 6.24 5.00
C LYS A 189 -16.30 6.93 5.80
N ASN A 190 -16.15 6.56 7.07
CA ASN A 190 -15.05 7.08 7.88
C ASN A 190 -13.70 6.57 7.35
N TRP A 191 -13.64 5.33 6.88
CA TRP A 191 -12.45 4.80 6.23
C TRP A 191 -12.09 5.56 4.95
N GLU A 192 -13.05 5.89 4.06
CA GLU A 192 -12.77 6.73 2.88
C GLU A 192 -12.18 8.09 3.29
N TYR A 193 -12.73 8.71 4.32
CA TYR A 193 -12.23 9.98 4.83
C TYR A 193 -10.78 9.85 5.31
N ASP A 194 -10.46 8.79 6.06
CA ASP A 194 -9.08 8.53 6.50
C ASP A 194 -8.14 8.22 5.32
N VAL A 195 -8.59 7.48 4.30
CA VAL A 195 -7.83 7.23 3.07
C VAL A 195 -7.53 8.55 2.35
N LYS A 196 -8.54 9.39 2.16
CA LYS A 196 -8.38 10.70 1.52
C LYS A 196 -7.38 11.57 2.28
N MET A 197 -7.53 11.69 3.60
CA MET A 197 -6.61 12.45 4.45
C MET A 197 -5.19 11.91 4.39
N THR A 198 -5.03 10.59 4.39
CA THR A 198 -3.73 9.91 4.26
C THR A 198 -3.09 10.25 2.92
N VAL A 199 -3.81 10.06 1.81
CA VAL A 199 -3.29 10.31 0.47
C VAL A 199 -2.92 11.78 0.28
N GLU A 200 -3.76 12.73 0.73
CA GLU A 200 -3.45 14.16 0.63
C GLU A 200 -2.19 14.53 1.40
N ASP A 201 -1.99 14.01 2.61
CA ASP A 201 -0.79 14.28 3.40
C ASP A 201 0.46 13.67 2.75
N ILE A 202 0.35 12.45 2.23
CA ILE A 202 1.44 11.77 1.51
C ILE A 202 1.83 12.55 0.26
N ARG A 203 0.86 13.00 -0.55
CA ARG A 203 1.12 13.74 -1.79
C ARG A 203 1.76 15.11 -1.56
N ARG A 204 1.55 15.74 -0.39
CA ARG A 204 2.28 16.97 -0.02
C ARG A 204 3.78 16.72 0.16
N HIS A 205 4.18 15.54 0.61
CA HIS A 205 5.59 15.19 0.86
C HIS A 205 6.25 14.46 -0.32
N PHE A 206 5.48 13.64 -1.05
CA PHE A 206 5.97 12.81 -2.16
C PHE A 206 5.01 12.91 -3.36
N PRO A 207 4.95 14.06 -4.06
CA PRO A 207 3.95 14.30 -5.09
C PRO A 207 4.03 13.31 -6.25
N ASN A 208 5.24 12.91 -6.64
CA ASN A 208 5.48 12.18 -7.90
C ASN A 208 5.75 10.68 -7.74
N LYS A 209 5.83 10.15 -6.50
CA LYS A 209 6.07 8.72 -6.30
C LYS A 209 4.76 7.93 -6.45
N PRO A 210 4.74 6.77 -7.13
CA PRO A 210 3.54 5.94 -7.19
C PRO A 210 3.07 5.54 -5.79
N LEU A 211 1.76 5.61 -5.54
CA LEU A 211 1.15 5.27 -4.26
C LEU A 211 0.34 3.98 -4.38
N ILE A 212 0.83 2.92 -3.75
CA ILE A 212 0.28 1.57 -3.84
C ILE A 212 -0.13 1.15 -2.41
N GLY A 213 -1.42 1.14 -2.12
CA GLY A 213 -1.91 0.90 -0.75
C GLY A 213 -2.00 -0.59 -0.38
N TYR A 214 -1.72 -0.94 0.88
CA TYR A 214 -2.04 -2.26 1.41
C TYR A 214 -3.51 -2.36 1.81
N LEU A 215 -4.21 -3.34 1.25
CA LEU A 215 -5.56 -3.72 1.64
C LEU A 215 -5.57 -5.16 2.18
N TRP A 216 -6.53 -5.43 3.05
CA TRP A 216 -6.78 -6.76 3.60
C TRP A 216 -8.28 -7.06 3.49
N PRO A 217 -8.71 -8.20 2.91
CA PRO A 217 -10.11 -8.63 2.87
C PRO A 217 -10.73 -9.00 4.23
N GLN A 218 -10.01 -8.77 5.33
CA GLN A 218 -10.50 -8.94 6.69
C GLN A 218 -10.32 -7.63 7.46
N TYR A 219 -11.19 -7.39 8.44
CA TYR A 219 -11.01 -6.28 9.36
C TYR A 219 -9.71 -6.45 10.15
N TYR A 220 -9.05 -5.32 10.42
CA TYR A 220 -7.79 -5.28 11.14
C TYR A 220 -7.86 -6.06 12.46
N SER A 221 -6.80 -6.80 12.75
CA SER A 221 -6.68 -7.67 13.93
C SER A 221 -6.39 -6.89 15.22
N ALA A 222 -7.14 -5.81 15.45
CA ALA A 222 -7.09 -5.05 16.69
C ALA A 222 -7.56 -5.91 17.87
N SER A 223 -6.68 -6.10 18.87
CA SER A 223 -7.02 -6.82 20.10
C SER A 223 -8.30 -6.24 20.74
N GLY A 224 -9.24 -7.12 21.09
CA GLY A 224 -10.52 -6.72 21.68
C GLY A 224 -11.55 -6.15 20.71
N SER A 225 -11.25 -6.07 19.40
CA SER A 225 -12.24 -5.66 18.40
C SER A 225 -13.32 -6.73 18.22
N PRO A 226 -14.62 -6.36 18.14
CA PRO A 226 -15.69 -7.29 17.78
C PRO A 226 -15.58 -7.78 16.34
N HIS A 227 -14.71 -7.16 15.53
CA HIS A 227 -14.47 -7.49 14.13
C HIS A 227 -13.13 -8.18 13.89
N PHE A 228 -12.41 -8.56 14.94
CA PHE A 228 -11.07 -9.15 14.84
C PHE A 228 -10.96 -10.20 13.72
N LYS A 229 -10.22 -9.88 12.64
CA LYS A 229 -10.00 -10.75 11.47
C LYS A 229 -11.26 -11.29 10.78
N GLN A 230 -12.44 -10.75 11.06
CA GLN A 230 -13.65 -11.13 10.32
C GLN A 230 -13.51 -10.71 8.87
N PHE A 231 -14.01 -11.54 7.95
CA PHE A 231 -14.08 -11.16 6.54
C PHE A 231 -14.96 -9.93 6.36
N ILE A 232 -14.48 -9.01 5.53
CA ILE A 232 -15.25 -7.87 5.07
C ILE A 232 -16.34 -8.40 4.13
N ASP A 233 -17.56 -7.86 4.21
CA ASP A 233 -18.61 -8.27 3.29
C ASP A 233 -18.31 -7.80 1.87
N ALA A 234 -18.84 -8.52 0.87
CA ALA A 234 -18.54 -8.29 -0.53
C ALA A 234 -18.85 -6.84 -0.98
N LYS A 235 -19.95 -6.25 -0.49
CA LYS A 235 -20.33 -4.89 -0.85
C LYS A 235 -19.33 -3.88 -0.30
N THR A 236 -18.95 -4.00 0.98
CA THR A 236 -17.94 -3.14 1.58
C THR A 236 -16.58 -3.31 0.88
N TRP A 237 -16.19 -4.54 0.54
CA TRP A 237 -14.96 -4.80 -0.21
C TRP A 237 -14.96 -4.11 -1.58
N ARG A 238 -16.06 -4.21 -2.33
CA ARG A 238 -16.23 -3.51 -3.61
C ARG A 238 -16.04 -2.00 -3.45
N GLN A 239 -16.62 -1.40 -2.41
CA GLN A 239 -16.45 0.03 -2.13
C GLN A 239 -15.00 0.37 -1.80
N MET A 240 -14.29 -0.47 -1.05
CA MET A 240 -12.87 -0.27 -0.75
C MET A 240 -12.00 -0.29 -2.01
N LEU A 241 -12.28 -1.18 -2.97
CA LEU A 241 -11.60 -1.20 -4.26
C LEU A 241 -11.85 0.08 -5.06
N GLU A 242 -13.09 0.57 -5.11
CA GLU A 242 -13.46 1.80 -5.83
C GLU A 242 -12.82 3.05 -5.21
N ILE A 243 -12.83 3.15 -3.87
CA ILE A 243 -12.14 4.21 -3.14
C ILE A 243 -10.63 4.16 -3.41
N SER A 244 -10.06 2.96 -3.39
CA SER A 244 -8.64 2.76 -3.67
C SER A 244 -8.27 3.23 -5.07
N TYR A 245 -9.06 2.83 -6.07
CA TYR A 245 -8.92 3.28 -7.44
C TYR A 245 -9.08 4.79 -7.60
N LYS A 246 -9.95 5.42 -6.81
CA LYS A 246 -10.13 6.88 -6.84
C LYS A 246 -8.87 7.62 -6.37
N TYR A 247 -8.23 7.18 -5.28
CA TYR A 247 -7.17 7.97 -4.63
C TYR A 247 -5.73 7.47 -4.87
N MET A 248 -5.53 6.24 -5.35
CA MET A 248 -4.20 5.58 -5.37
C MET A 248 -3.82 5.08 -6.77
N ASP A 249 -2.55 4.78 -6.99
CA ASP A 249 -2.03 4.26 -8.27
C ASP A 249 -2.04 2.73 -8.33
N GLY A 250 -2.28 2.08 -7.20
CA GLY A 250 -2.42 0.63 -7.13
C GLY A 250 -2.73 0.15 -5.72
N ILE A 251 -2.87 -1.17 -5.58
CA ILE A 251 -3.04 -1.82 -4.28
C ILE A 251 -2.27 -3.14 -4.22
N ILE A 252 -1.84 -3.52 -3.02
CA ILE A 252 -1.45 -4.88 -2.67
C ILE A 252 -2.59 -5.47 -1.83
N ILE A 253 -3.22 -6.54 -2.32
CA ILE A 253 -4.18 -7.32 -1.53
C ILE A 253 -3.40 -8.37 -0.75
N TRP A 254 -3.27 -8.16 0.54
CA TRP A 254 -2.60 -9.06 1.46
C TRP A 254 -3.62 -9.82 2.32
N SER A 255 -3.31 -11.06 2.68
CA SER A 255 -4.07 -11.75 3.72
C SER A 255 -3.16 -12.63 4.56
N ASP A 256 -3.52 -12.78 5.84
CA ASP A 256 -3.11 -13.94 6.62
C ASP A 256 -3.73 -15.22 6.00
N LYS A 257 -3.12 -16.36 6.27
CA LYS A 257 -3.69 -17.68 5.99
C LYS A 257 -4.76 -18.10 7.00
N ARG A 258 -5.02 -17.27 8.02
CA ARG A 258 -5.97 -17.57 9.12
C ARG A 258 -7.09 -16.55 9.28
N ASP A 259 -8.24 -17.03 9.73
CA ASP A 259 -9.41 -16.21 10.04
C ASP A 259 -9.52 -15.79 11.52
N ASP A 260 -10.67 -15.24 11.87
CA ASP A 260 -11.06 -14.78 13.21
C ASP A 260 -11.07 -15.89 14.28
N LYS A 261 -11.14 -17.15 13.85
CA LYS A 261 -11.09 -18.33 14.73
C LYS A 261 -9.71 -18.98 14.75
N ASN A 262 -8.73 -18.33 14.13
CA ASN A 262 -7.38 -18.85 13.94
C ASN A 262 -7.37 -20.15 13.09
N GLU A 263 -8.40 -20.38 12.27
CA GLU A 263 -8.48 -21.54 11.38
C GLU A 263 -7.80 -21.25 10.04
N LEU A 264 -7.20 -22.27 9.42
CA LEU A 264 -6.61 -22.12 8.10
C LEU A 264 -7.70 -21.89 7.04
N VAL A 265 -7.58 -20.80 6.31
CA VAL A 265 -8.52 -20.43 5.24
C VAL A 265 -8.06 -21.04 3.92
N LYS A 266 -8.94 -21.85 3.33
CA LYS A 266 -8.74 -22.41 1.99
C LYS A 266 -9.16 -21.39 0.93
N TRP A 267 -8.53 -21.44 -0.23
CA TRP A 267 -8.93 -20.65 -1.39
C TRP A 267 -10.41 -20.83 -1.73
N THR A 268 -10.92 -22.06 -1.60
CA THR A 268 -12.33 -22.41 -1.89
C THR A 268 -13.32 -21.95 -0.80
N ASP A 269 -12.87 -21.27 0.26
CA ASP A 269 -13.77 -20.72 1.29
C ASP A 269 -14.79 -19.76 0.62
N PRO A 270 -16.10 -19.92 0.86
CA PRO A 270 -17.12 -19.05 0.26
C PRO A 270 -16.91 -17.56 0.50
N ARG A 271 -16.32 -17.18 1.65
CA ARG A 271 -16.00 -15.79 1.99
C ARG A 271 -14.89 -15.25 1.09
N VAL A 272 -13.83 -16.04 0.87
CA VAL A 272 -12.75 -15.71 -0.08
C VAL A 272 -13.30 -15.60 -1.50
N GLN A 273 -14.16 -16.52 -1.91
CA GLN A 273 -14.76 -16.49 -3.24
C GLN A 273 -15.69 -15.29 -3.46
N ALA A 274 -16.39 -14.83 -2.41
CA ALA A 274 -17.19 -13.61 -2.46
C ALA A 274 -16.30 -12.35 -2.68
N ILE A 275 -15.19 -12.26 -1.95
CA ILE A 275 -14.17 -11.20 -2.15
C ILE A 275 -13.64 -11.23 -3.58
N MET A 276 -13.24 -12.41 -4.07
CA MET A 276 -12.66 -12.55 -5.41
C MET A 276 -13.65 -12.27 -6.53
N LYS A 277 -14.93 -12.61 -6.35
CA LYS A 277 -15.98 -12.25 -7.30
C LYS A 277 -16.06 -10.74 -7.49
N GLU A 278 -16.02 -9.98 -6.39
CA GLU A 278 -16.05 -8.52 -6.45
C GLU A 278 -14.75 -7.94 -6.98
N THR A 279 -13.60 -8.52 -6.65
CA THR A 279 -12.30 -8.12 -7.24
C THR A 279 -12.30 -8.30 -8.76
N LYS A 280 -12.74 -9.45 -9.28
CA LYS A 280 -12.82 -9.70 -10.74
C LYS A 280 -13.85 -8.80 -11.43
N SER A 281 -15.00 -8.59 -10.79
CA SER A 281 -16.02 -7.64 -11.25
C SER A 281 -15.45 -6.21 -11.32
N PHE A 282 -14.66 -5.80 -10.34
CA PHE A 282 -14.01 -4.49 -10.31
C PHE A 282 -13.02 -4.35 -11.46
N ILE A 283 -12.13 -5.34 -11.63
CA ILE A 283 -11.16 -5.39 -12.71
C ILE A 283 -11.85 -5.30 -14.08
N SER A 284 -12.93 -6.05 -14.27
CA SER A 284 -13.71 -6.04 -15.52
C SER A 284 -14.33 -4.66 -15.78
N SER A 285 -14.85 -4.01 -14.73
CA SER A 285 -15.43 -2.66 -14.84
C SER A 285 -14.41 -1.54 -15.10
N GLN A 286 -13.11 -1.81 -14.89
CA GLN A 286 -12.01 -0.87 -15.09
C GLN A 286 -10.97 -1.40 -16.09
N GLU A 287 -11.37 -2.29 -17.00
CA GLU A 287 -10.45 -3.09 -17.81
C GLU A 287 -9.37 -2.28 -18.55
N ASN A 288 -9.71 -1.10 -19.07
CA ASN A 288 -8.78 -0.24 -19.80
C ASN A 288 -7.77 0.49 -18.89
N SER A 289 -8.00 0.49 -17.58
CA SER A 289 -7.17 1.14 -16.57
C SER A 289 -6.31 0.13 -15.79
N ILE A 290 -6.74 -1.14 -15.70
CA ILE A 290 -6.00 -2.16 -14.96
C ILE A 290 -4.79 -2.65 -15.76
N GLN A 291 -3.60 -2.40 -15.21
CA GLN A 291 -2.34 -2.86 -15.77
C GLN A 291 -1.88 -4.14 -15.05
N VAL A 292 -1.28 -5.05 -15.83
CA VAL A 292 -0.62 -6.24 -15.30
C VAL A 292 0.88 -6.05 -15.44
N GLU A 293 1.58 -6.13 -14.32
CA GLU A 293 3.03 -6.11 -14.31
C GLU A 293 3.57 -7.42 -14.89
N ARG A 294 4.43 -7.31 -15.89
CA ARG A 294 5.06 -8.41 -16.61
C ARG A 294 6.52 -8.56 -16.23
#